data_AF-A0A1G3A2T9-F1
#
_entry.id   AF-A0A1G3A2T9-F1
#
_cell.length_a   1.000
_cell.length_b   1.000
_cell.length_c   1.000
_cell.angle_alpha   90.00
_cell.angle_beta   90.00
_cell.angle_gamma   90.00
#
_symmetry.space_group_name_H-M   'P 1'
#
loop_
_entity.id
_entity.type
_entity.pdbx_description
1 polymer ?
#
loop_
_entity_poly.entity_id
_entity_poly.type
_entity_poly.pdbx_seq_one_letter_code
_entity_poly.pdbx_strand_id
1 'polypeptide(L)'
;MYWTKAASILKMPQTAMLDSEVPVSPQRAAQDMVTLLRDNVGSCRLPSDPKQLVFDGWRQLCERYAPVFLEKSPHHLVQWSALQLIQECMQTLQEIDFLLVGLIRNPMATLYSAFRRWRIPPEQYQYEWLIAYQNLQKLVGCLGDRLVVVRYEDMVVSPAPLRRVFDFCGAPPALAYDGFLHQKSIAKWRKNAWYGFQPAEEVVQLAEAYGYQRTELVNQAHWLWPIYRDMTRGAYRSVRSAARTLSGIRNHRLGSDRVAADSPACSQPV
;
A
#
# COMPACT_ATOMS: atom_id res chain seq x y z
N MET A 1 -2.20 -2.71 5.56
CA MET A 1 -2.86 -3.74 4.69
C MET A 1 -3.98 -4.43 5.45
N TYR A 2 -4.72 -3.71 6.31
CA TYR A 2 -5.78 -4.31 7.11
C TYR A 2 -6.88 -4.89 6.20
N TRP A 3 -7.37 -4.07 5.27
CA TRP A 3 -8.52 -4.38 4.42
C TRP A 3 -8.21 -5.42 3.33
N THR A 4 -6.98 -5.48 2.82
CA THR A 4 -6.55 -6.59 1.94
C THR A 4 -6.54 -7.92 2.68
N LYS A 5 -6.05 -7.97 3.93
CA LYS A 5 -6.11 -9.19 4.74
C LYS A 5 -7.54 -9.56 5.11
N ALA A 6 -8.38 -8.57 5.40
CA ALA A 6 -9.81 -8.79 5.60
C ALA A 6 -10.49 -9.44 4.38
N ALA A 7 -10.19 -8.93 3.17
CA ALA A 7 -10.68 -9.55 1.93
C ALA A 7 -10.23 -11.01 1.79
N SER A 8 -8.97 -11.33 2.15
CA SER A 8 -8.48 -12.71 2.18
C SER A 8 -9.19 -13.59 3.22
N ILE A 9 -9.40 -13.09 4.44
CA ILE A 9 -10.11 -13.79 5.53
C ILE A 9 -11.53 -14.17 5.08
N LEU A 10 -12.21 -13.22 4.43
CA LEU A 10 -13.58 -13.38 3.93
C LEU A 10 -13.65 -14.05 2.55
N LYS A 11 -12.52 -14.52 2.02
CA LYS A 11 -12.40 -15.19 0.71
C LYS A 11 -12.98 -14.37 -0.45
N MET A 12 -12.89 -13.04 -0.37
CA MET A 12 -13.35 -12.16 -1.42
C MET A 12 -12.35 -12.16 -2.61
N PRO A 13 -12.84 -11.93 -3.84
CA PRO A 13 -11.98 -11.87 -5.03
C PRO A 13 -10.88 -10.82 -4.90
N GLN A 14 -9.65 -11.17 -5.27
CA GLN A 14 -8.51 -10.27 -5.25
C GLN A 14 -7.64 -10.48 -6.49
N THR A 15 -7.11 -9.38 -7.01
CA THR A 15 -6.18 -9.37 -8.14
C THR A 15 -4.78 -9.73 -7.65
N ALA A 16 -4.12 -10.67 -8.32
CA ALA A 16 -2.70 -10.94 -8.07
C ALA A 16 -1.86 -9.71 -8.44
N MET A 17 -1.04 -9.23 -7.50
CA MET A 17 -0.21 -8.05 -7.69
C MET A 17 1.23 -8.43 -8.02
N LEU A 18 1.84 -7.71 -8.94
CA LEU A 18 3.19 -7.89 -9.45
C LEU A 18 4.22 -7.71 -8.34
N ASP A 19 5.10 -8.70 -8.22
CA ASP A 19 6.18 -8.73 -7.23
C ASP A 19 5.69 -8.49 -5.77
N SER A 20 4.42 -8.82 -5.48
CA SER A 20 3.74 -8.68 -4.19
C SER A 20 3.29 -10.03 -3.60
N GLU A 21 3.00 -10.06 -2.29
CA GLU A 21 2.44 -11.23 -1.60
C GLU A 21 0.90 -11.31 -1.67
N VAL A 22 0.25 -10.30 -2.25
CA VAL A 22 -1.21 -10.23 -2.37
C VAL A 22 -1.67 -10.98 -3.63
N PRO A 23 -2.66 -11.90 -3.53
CA PRO A 23 -3.45 -12.21 -2.33
C PRO A 23 -2.74 -13.14 -1.33
N VAL A 24 -2.87 -12.81 -0.05
CA VAL A 24 -2.40 -13.66 1.05
C VAL A 24 -3.45 -14.76 1.31
N SER A 25 -3.02 -15.97 1.69
CA SER A 25 -3.97 -17.05 2.02
C SER A 25 -4.89 -16.67 3.19
N PRO A 26 -6.15 -17.14 3.23
CA PRO A 26 -7.08 -16.81 4.31
C PRO A 26 -6.53 -17.13 5.70
N GLN A 27 -5.86 -18.28 5.86
CA GLN A 27 -5.28 -18.72 7.13
C GLN A 27 -4.16 -17.78 7.59
N ARG A 28 -3.26 -17.42 6.68
CA ARG A 28 -2.16 -16.50 7.00
C ARG A 28 -2.68 -15.10 7.31
N ALA A 29 -3.66 -14.62 6.54
CA ALA A 29 -4.30 -13.33 6.77
C ALA A 29 -4.99 -13.27 8.14
N ALA A 30 -5.69 -14.34 8.55
CA ALA A 30 -6.30 -14.43 9.88
C ALA A 30 -5.26 -14.40 11.00
N GLN A 31 -4.19 -15.19 10.89
CA GLN A 31 -3.09 -15.21 11.88
C GLN A 31 -2.43 -13.83 12.03
N ASP A 32 -2.14 -13.19 10.89
CA ASP A 32 -1.56 -11.84 10.89
C ASP A 32 -2.52 -10.81 11.49
N MET A 33 -3.84 -10.94 11.24
CA MET A 33 -4.87 -10.06 11.81
C MET A 33 -4.93 -10.20 13.33
N VAL A 34 -4.99 -11.44 13.82
CA VAL A 34 -4.97 -11.74 15.27
C VAL A 34 -3.72 -11.17 15.94
N THR A 35 -2.56 -11.34 15.29
CA THR A 35 -1.27 -10.81 15.79
C THR A 35 -1.32 -9.28 15.85
N LEU A 36 -1.74 -8.62 14.76
CA LEU A 36 -1.89 -7.17 14.71
C LEU A 36 -2.82 -6.66 15.83
N LEU A 37 -3.98 -7.28 16.02
CA LEU A 37 -4.92 -6.87 17.06
C LEU A 37 -4.35 -7.06 18.46
N ARG A 38 -3.68 -8.19 18.73
CA ARG A 38 -3.04 -8.45 20.02
C ARG A 38 -1.92 -7.45 20.32
N ASP A 39 -1.10 -7.13 19.33
CA ASP A 39 0.05 -6.23 19.50
C ASP A 39 -0.39 -4.78 19.76
N ASN A 40 -1.59 -4.38 19.30
CA ASN A 40 -2.07 -3.00 19.40
C ASN A 40 -3.12 -2.79 20.50
N VAL A 41 -4.04 -3.75 20.67
CA VAL A 41 -5.18 -3.67 21.58
C VAL A 41 -4.94 -4.48 22.87
N GLY A 42 -3.96 -5.40 22.88
CA GLY A 42 -3.64 -6.25 24.03
C GLY A 42 -4.51 -7.51 24.10
N SER A 43 -4.95 -7.88 25.30
CA SER A 43 -5.81 -9.05 25.52
C SER A 43 -7.21 -8.79 24.99
N CYS A 44 -7.42 -9.07 23.71
CA CYS A 44 -8.71 -8.98 23.06
C CYS A 44 -9.41 -10.34 23.04
N ARG A 45 -10.72 -10.36 23.33
CA ARG A 45 -11.58 -11.51 23.04
C ARG A 45 -11.93 -11.47 21.56
N LEU A 46 -11.18 -12.22 20.76
CA LEU A 46 -11.37 -12.25 19.32
C LEU A 46 -12.59 -13.11 18.93
N PRO A 47 -13.53 -12.58 18.12
CA PRO A 47 -14.65 -13.35 17.61
C PRO A 47 -14.19 -14.55 16.79
N SER A 48 -14.95 -15.64 16.84
CA SER A 48 -14.76 -16.78 15.92
C SER A 48 -15.36 -16.49 14.53
N ASP A 49 -16.36 -15.63 14.44
CA ASP A 49 -16.95 -15.20 13.17
C ASP A 49 -15.94 -14.31 12.41
N PRO A 50 -15.56 -14.67 11.17
CA PRO A 50 -14.56 -13.92 10.42
C PRO A 50 -14.93 -12.46 10.12
N LYS A 51 -16.23 -12.16 9.95
CA LYS A 51 -16.69 -10.81 9.63
C LYS A 51 -16.66 -9.92 10.87
N GLN A 52 -17.13 -10.43 12.01
CA GLN A 52 -16.99 -9.78 13.31
C GLN A 52 -15.51 -9.56 13.66
N LEU A 53 -14.64 -10.55 13.43
CA LEU A 53 -13.19 -10.37 13.64
C LEU A 53 -12.63 -9.15 12.90
N VAL A 54 -13.10 -8.90 11.67
CA VAL A 54 -12.68 -7.75 10.86
C VAL A 54 -13.32 -6.45 11.37
N PHE A 55 -14.64 -6.39 11.56
CA PHE A 55 -15.26 -5.11 11.91
C PHE A 55 -15.04 -4.72 13.37
N ASP A 56 -15.14 -5.67 14.31
CA ASP A 56 -14.84 -5.41 15.72
C ASP A 56 -13.35 -5.19 15.95
N GLY A 57 -12.49 -5.85 15.18
CA GLY A 57 -11.06 -5.61 15.21
C GLY A 57 -10.72 -4.19 14.77
N TRP A 58 -11.35 -3.70 13.70
CA TRP A 58 -11.18 -2.31 13.26
C TRP A 58 -11.72 -1.32 14.31
N ARG A 59 -12.92 -1.56 14.85
CA ARG A 59 -13.51 -0.72 15.92
C ARG A 59 -12.54 -0.55 17.08
N GLN A 60 -11.97 -1.65 17.58
CA GLN A 60 -11.05 -1.63 18.70
C GLN A 60 -9.75 -0.87 18.41
N LEU A 61 -9.24 -0.94 17.17
CA LEU A 61 -8.08 -0.13 16.77
C LEU A 61 -8.42 1.37 16.79
N CYS A 62 -9.59 1.75 16.27
CA CYS A 62 -10.06 3.12 16.31
C CYS A 62 -10.23 3.64 17.75
N GLU A 63 -10.86 2.85 18.63
CA GLU A 63 -11.03 3.19 20.05
C GLU A 63 -9.68 3.34 20.76
N ARG A 64 -8.75 2.40 20.51
CA ARG A 64 -7.43 2.39 21.14
C ARG A 64 -6.59 3.62 20.79
N TYR A 65 -6.68 4.08 19.55
CA TYR A 65 -5.89 5.17 18.99
C TYR A 65 -6.69 6.46 18.76
N ALA A 66 -7.83 6.60 19.43
CA ALA A 66 -8.58 7.85 19.45
C ALA A 66 -7.67 9.03 19.87
N PRO A 67 -7.90 10.24 19.34
CA PRO A 67 -9.05 10.65 18.54
C PRO A 67 -8.96 10.33 17.04
N VAL A 68 -7.77 9.99 16.52
CA VAL A 68 -7.56 9.75 15.08
C VAL A 68 -6.68 8.52 14.88
N PHE A 69 -7.23 7.51 14.21
CA PHE A 69 -6.48 6.36 13.73
C PHE A 69 -6.27 6.44 12.22
N LEU A 70 -5.02 6.33 11.77
CA LEU A 70 -4.66 6.39 10.35
C LEU A 70 -4.16 5.02 9.86
N GLU A 71 -4.83 4.48 8.84
CA GLU A 71 -4.29 3.36 8.06
C GLU A 71 -3.94 3.82 6.65
N LYS A 72 -2.76 3.40 6.19
CA LYS A 72 -2.30 3.67 4.84
C LYS A 72 -1.85 2.39 4.17
N SER A 73 -2.39 2.11 2.99
CA SER A 73 -1.95 0.99 2.16
C SER A 73 -2.21 1.27 0.67
N PRO A 74 -1.18 1.26 -0.19
CA PRO A 74 -1.39 1.36 -1.64
C PRO A 74 -2.13 0.14 -2.21
N HIS A 75 -2.05 -1.02 -1.55
CA HIS A 75 -2.70 -2.25 -2.00
C HIS A 75 -4.23 -2.18 -1.97
N HIS A 76 -4.81 -1.36 -1.08
CA HIS A 76 -6.27 -1.25 -0.97
C HIS A 76 -6.88 -0.77 -2.27
N LEU A 77 -6.22 0.17 -2.94
CA LEU A 77 -6.76 0.81 -4.11
C LEU A 77 -6.80 -0.11 -5.34
N VAL A 78 -5.87 -1.08 -5.42
CA VAL A 78 -5.89 -2.12 -6.47
C VAL A 78 -7.00 -3.15 -6.22
N GLN A 79 -7.32 -3.42 -4.95
CA GLN A 79 -8.23 -4.50 -4.55
C GLN A 79 -9.65 -3.97 -4.31
N TRP A 80 -10.53 -4.07 -5.31
CA TRP A 80 -11.91 -3.59 -5.16
C TRP A 80 -12.63 -4.18 -3.94
N SER A 81 -12.40 -5.44 -3.62
CA SER A 81 -12.99 -6.06 -2.41
C SER A 81 -12.51 -5.44 -1.10
N ALA A 82 -11.28 -4.94 -1.02
CA ALA A 82 -10.82 -4.20 0.15
C ALA A 82 -11.58 -2.87 0.28
N LEU A 83 -11.84 -2.19 -0.84
CA LEU A 83 -12.61 -0.94 -0.87
C LEU A 83 -14.07 -1.17 -0.48
N GLN A 84 -14.69 -2.25 -0.96
CA GLN A 84 -16.06 -2.62 -0.57
C GLN A 84 -16.18 -2.88 0.93
N LEU A 85 -15.20 -3.56 1.53
CA LEU A 85 -15.18 -3.79 2.98
C LEU A 85 -15.03 -2.50 3.78
N ILE A 86 -14.24 -1.54 3.29
CA ILE A 86 -14.15 -0.21 3.91
C ILE A 86 -15.53 0.47 3.85
N GLN A 87 -16.17 0.49 2.68
CA GLN A 87 -17.50 1.10 2.52
C GLN A 87 -18.56 0.44 3.42
N GLU A 88 -18.54 -0.88 3.53
CA GLU A 88 -19.44 -1.63 4.42
C GLU A 88 -19.15 -1.32 5.90
N CYS A 89 -17.89 -1.24 6.28
CA CYS A 89 -17.50 -0.87 7.63
C CYS A 89 -17.96 0.55 7.99
N MET A 90 -17.84 1.52 7.07
CA MET A 90 -18.36 2.88 7.23
C MET A 90 -19.88 2.95 7.42
N GLN A 91 -20.62 1.96 6.90
CA GLN A 91 -22.08 1.87 7.08
C GLN A 91 -22.45 1.16 8.39
N THR A 92 -21.61 0.23 8.82
CA THR A 92 -21.84 -0.64 9.98
C THR A 92 -21.43 0.04 11.29
N LEU A 93 -20.30 0.74 11.30
CA LEU A 93 -19.72 1.40 12.48
C LEU A 93 -20.06 2.90 12.44
N GLN A 94 -21.30 3.24 12.78
CA GLN A 94 -21.80 4.63 12.73
C GLN A 94 -21.23 5.52 13.83
N GLU A 95 -20.66 4.91 14.87
CA GLU A 95 -19.95 5.56 15.97
C GLU A 95 -18.53 6.02 15.61
N ILE A 96 -18.00 5.62 14.45
CA ILE A 96 -16.68 6.02 13.95
C ILE A 96 -16.86 6.87 12.70
N ASP A 97 -16.30 8.07 12.72
CA ASP A 97 -16.21 8.90 11.53
C ASP A 97 -15.08 8.41 10.61
N PHE A 98 -15.36 8.36 9.32
CA PHE A 98 -14.39 7.94 8.29
C PHE A 98 -14.15 9.06 7.28
N LEU A 99 -12.88 9.31 6.99
CA LEU A 99 -12.44 10.07 5.83
C LEU A 99 -11.47 9.23 5.01
N LEU A 100 -11.81 8.97 3.75
CA LEU A 100 -10.89 8.34 2.81
C LEU A 100 -10.09 9.41 2.07
N VAL A 101 -8.80 9.14 1.87
CA VAL A 101 -7.89 10.02 1.12
C VAL A 101 -7.30 9.25 -0.05
N GLY A 102 -7.73 9.59 -1.26
CA GLY A 102 -7.20 9.07 -2.51
C GLY A 102 -6.02 9.90 -3.00
N LEU A 103 -4.79 9.45 -2.73
CA LEU A 103 -3.59 10.11 -3.24
C LEU A 103 -3.24 9.59 -4.63
N ILE A 104 -3.31 10.45 -5.64
CA ILE A 104 -2.84 10.15 -7.00
C ILE A 104 -1.52 10.84 -7.29
N ARG A 105 -0.67 10.17 -8.07
CA ARG A 105 0.59 10.71 -8.57
C ARG A 105 0.74 10.42 -10.05
N ASN A 106 1.43 11.30 -10.77
CA ASN A 106 1.76 11.11 -12.18
C ASN A 106 2.26 9.66 -12.44
N PRO A 107 1.69 8.94 -13.42
CA PRO A 107 2.01 7.53 -13.66
C PRO A 107 3.49 7.34 -13.98
N MET A 108 4.08 8.19 -14.81
CA MET A 108 5.51 8.08 -15.15
C MET A 108 6.41 8.24 -13.93
N ALA A 109 6.09 9.17 -13.02
CA ALA A 109 6.82 9.31 -11.77
C ALA A 109 6.70 8.07 -10.87
N THR A 110 5.52 7.45 -10.83
CA THR A 110 5.23 6.25 -10.04
C THR A 110 5.97 5.04 -10.60
N LEU A 111 5.79 4.77 -11.90
CA LEU A 111 6.38 3.63 -12.61
C LEU A 111 7.92 3.70 -12.62
N TYR A 112 8.48 4.88 -12.89
CA TYR A 112 9.92 5.09 -12.80
C TYR A 112 10.46 4.86 -11.39
N SER A 113 9.75 5.33 -10.36
CA SER A 113 10.16 5.12 -8.96
C SER A 113 10.20 3.63 -8.61
N ALA A 114 9.19 2.87 -9.03
CA ALA A 114 9.13 1.43 -8.82
C ALA A 114 10.22 0.68 -9.59
N PHE A 115 10.42 1.00 -10.87
CA PHE A 115 11.50 0.45 -11.68
C PHE A 115 12.88 0.76 -11.07
N ARG A 116 13.10 1.99 -10.61
CA ARG A 116 14.41 2.36 -10.04
C ARG A 116 14.74 1.60 -8.75
N ARG A 117 13.75 1.39 -7.88
CA ARG A 117 13.93 0.78 -6.56
C ARG A 117 13.95 -0.74 -6.60
N TRP A 118 13.05 -1.32 -7.40
CA TRP A 118 12.75 -2.75 -7.34
C TRP A 118 12.83 -3.44 -8.70
N ARG A 119 13.21 -2.71 -9.76
CA ARG A 119 13.28 -3.21 -11.15
C ARG A 119 11.98 -3.85 -11.62
N ILE A 120 10.85 -3.36 -11.11
CA ILE A 120 9.52 -3.74 -11.59
C ILE A 120 9.36 -3.16 -13.01
N PRO A 121 9.02 -3.97 -14.02
CA PRO A 121 8.83 -3.49 -15.38
C PRO A 121 7.64 -2.53 -15.44
N PRO A 122 7.83 -1.31 -15.93
CA PRO A 122 6.74 -0.35 -16.07
C PRO A 122 5.65 -0.82 -17.04
N GLU A 123 6.00 -1.66 -18.03
CA GLU A 123 5.05 -2.21 -19.01
C GLU A 123 3.96 -3.07 -18.38
N GLN A 124 4.29 -3.77 -17.30
CA GLN A 124 3.33 -4.59 -16.54
C GLN A 124 2.71 -3.76 -15.41
N TYR A 125 3.53 -2.97 -14.71
CA TYR A 125 3.09 -2.24 -13.52
C TYR A 125 2.14 -1.08 -13.83
N GLN A 126 2.15 -0.55 -15.06
CA GLN A 126 1.18 0.46 -15.50
C GLN A 126 -0.28 0.00 -15.36
N TYR A 127 -0.54 -1.30 -15.49
CA TYR A 127 -1.91 -1.81 -15.39
C TYR A 127 -2.39 -1.92 -13.95
N GLU A 128 -1.49 -2.10 -12.98
CA GLU A 128 -1.85 -1.93 -11.56
C GLU A 128 -2.14 -0.48 -11.20
N TRP A 129 -1.35 0.46 -11.76
CA TRP A 129 -1.67 1.88 -11.66
C TRP A 129 -3.05 2.14 -12.26
N LEU A 130 -3.33 1.64 -13.46
CA LEU A 130 -4.63 1.79 -14.14
C LEU A 130 -5.78 1.26 -13.27
N ILE A 131 -5.70 0.02 -12.80
CA ILE A 131 -6.72 -0.61 -11.95
C ILE A 131 -6.95 0.22 -10.68
N ALA A 132 -5.87 0.63 -10.00
CA ALA A 132 -5.97 1.41 -8.77
C ALA A 132 -6.77 2.70 -9.01
N TYR A 133 -6.44 3.45 -10.05
CA TYR A 133 -7.09 4.75 -10.26
C TYR A 133 -8.44 4.66 -10.96
N GLN A 134 -8.76 3.57 -11.65
CA GLN A 134 -10.14 3.25 -12.05
C GLN A 134 -11.01 2.95 -10.82
N ASN A 135 -10.50 2.16 -9.88
CA ASN A 135 -11.19 1.92 -8.61
C ASN A 135 -11.37 3.21 -7.81
N LEU A 136 -10.40 4.12 -7.84
CA LEU A 136 -10.54 5.44 -7.20
C LEU A 136 -11.65 6.28 -7.86
N GLN A 137 -11.74 6.31 -9.20
CA GLN A 137 -12.85 7.01 -9.89
C GLN A 137 -14.21 6.42 -9.50
N LYS A 138 -14.29 5.09 -9.42
CA LYS A 138 -15.50 4.40 -8.96
C LYS A 138 -15.85 4.78 -7.52
N LEU A 139 -14.87 4.85 -6.62
CA LEU A 139 -15.05 5.29 -5.24
C LEU A 139 -15.56 6.73 -5.13
N VAL A 140 -15.07 7.65 -5.97
CA VAL A 140 -15.56 9.04 -6.03
C VAL A 140 -17.07 9.06 -6.26
N GLY A 141 -17.56 8.26 -7.22
CA GLY A 141 -19.01 8.14 -7.48
C GLY A 141 -19.82 7.53 -6.33
N CYS A 142 -19.21 6.73 -5.45
CA CYS A 142 -19.91 6.06 -4.36
C CYS A 142 -19.87 6.83 -3.02
N LEU A 143 -18.81 7.59 -2.75
CA LEU A 143 -18.57 8.16 -1.42
C LEU A 143 -18.81 9.66 -1.32
N GLY A 144 -18.87 10.38 -2.46
CA GLY A 144 -19.07 11.82 -2.50
C GLY A 144 -18.12 12.52 -1.53
N ASP A 145 -18.68 13.28 -0.59
CA ASP A 145 -17.90 14.04 0.38
C ASP A 145 -17.08 13.15 1.33
N ARG A 146 -17.34 11.87 1.53
CA ARG A 146 -16.50 11.04 2.44
C ARG A 146 -15.15 10.64 1.84
N LEU A 147 -14.83 11.10 0.64
CA LEU A 147 -13.55 10.91 -0.04
C LEU A 147 -12.94 12.27 -0.42
N VAL A 148 -11.64 12.41 -0.17
CA VAL A 148 -10.82 13.52 -0.68
C VAL A 148 -9.79 12.95 -1.63
N VAL A 149 -9.79 13.41 -2.88
CA VAL A 149 -8.77 13.05 -3.86
C VAL A 149 -7.72 14.16 -3.95
N VAL A 150 -6.45 13.79 -3.80
CA VAL A 150 -5.32 14.73 -3.76
C VAL A 150 -4.28 14.30 -4.77
N ARG A 151 -3.81 15.25 -5.60
CA ARG A 151 -2.63 15.03 -6.43
C ARG A 151 -1.37 15.28 -5.62
N TYR A 152 -0.43 14.36 -5.69
CA TYR A 152 0.85 14.45 -4.98
C TYR A 152 1.60 15.74 -5.36
N GLU A 153 1.59 16.08 -6.64
CA GLU A 153 2.24 17.25 -7.22
C GLU A 153 1.68 18.56 -6.62
N ASP A 154 0.36 18.67 -6.44
CA ASP A 154 -0.26 19.85 -5.81
C ASP A 154 0.08 19.91 -4.32
N MET A 155 -0.01 18.77 -3.64
CA MET A 155 0.26 18.66 -2.20
C MET A 155 1.69 19.09 -1.84
N VAL A 156 2.69 18.78 -2.67
CA VAL A 156 4.08 19.18 -2.40
C VAL A 156 4.39 20.63 -2.77
N VAL A 157 3.49 21.32 -3.48
CA VAL A 157 3.58 22.76 -3.76
C VAL A 157 2.89 23.55 -2.65
N SER A 158 1.73 23.08 -2.20
CA SER A 158 0.93 23.72 -1.16
C SER A 158 0.14 22.67 -0.37
N PRO A 159 -0.01 22.82 0.95
CA PRO A 159 -0.86 21.94 1.74
C PRO A 159 -2.36 22.24 1.59
N ALA A 160 -2.75 23.25 0.79
CA ALA A 160 -4.16 23.60 0.57
C ALA A 160 -5.06 22.41 0.15
N PRO A 161 -4.63 21.48 -0.73
CA PRO A 161 -5.42 20.29 -1.07
C PRO A 161 -5.70 19.36 0.11
N LEU A 162 -4.93 19.45 1.19
CA LEU A 162 -5.11 18.65 2.41
C LEU A 162 -6.03 19.32 3.44
N ARG A 163 -6.59 20.50 3.17
CA ARG A 163 -7.42 21.25 4.13
C ARG A 163 -8.50 20.38 4.79
N ARG A 164 -9.28 19.62 4.01
CA ARG A 164 -10.31 18.72 4.57
C ARG A 164 -9.75 17.63 5.46
N VAL A 165 -8.52 17.16 5.19
CA VAL A 165 -7.85 16.16 6.03
C VAL A 165 -7.46 16.80 7.36
N PHE A 166 -6.95 18.03 7.35
CA PHE A 166 -6.64 18.78 8.58
C PHE A 166 -7.90 19.08 9.39
N ASP A 167 -8.97 19.54 8.73
CA ASP A 167 -10.26 19.83 9.36
C ASP A 167 -10.82 18.56 10.02
N PHE A 168 -10.77 17.41 9.33
CA PHE A 168 -11.21 16.12 9.88
C PHE A 168 -10.38 15.67 11.09
N CYS A 169 -9.07 15.84 11.03
CA CYS A 169 -8.18 15.47 12.13
C CYS A 169 -8.19 16.47 13.30
N GLY A 170 -8.88 17.61 13.17
CA GLY A 170 -8.78 18.72 14.13
C GLY A 170 -7.35 19.29 14.24
N ALA A 171 -6.54 19.15 13.19
CA ALA A 171 -5.13 19.55 13.19
C ALA A 171 -4.95 20.91 12.48
N PRO A 172 -4.11 21.82 12.99
CA PRO A 172 -3.85 23.09 12.31
C PRO A 172 -3.02 22.87 11.03
N PRO A 173 -3.34 23.54 9.90
CA PRO A 173 -2.58 23.42 8.64
C PRO A 173 -1.09 23.75 8.76
N ALA A 174 -0.71 24.55 9.77
CA ALA A 174 0.67 24.95 10.05
C ALA A 174 1.63 23.75 10.20
N LEU A 175 1.15 22.61 10.73
CA LEU A 175 1.96 21.39 10.91
C LEU A 175 2.45 20.76 9.59
N ALA A 176 1.80 21.08 8.46
CA ALA A 176 2.21 20.56 7.16
C ALA A 176 3.46 21.23 6.59
N TYR A 177 3.81 22.41 7.10
CA TYR A 177 4.89 23.24 6.59
C TYR A 177 6.28 22.90 7.17
N ASP A 178 6.38 21.91 8.07
CA ASP A 178 7.62 21.47 8.74
C ASP A 178 8.63 20.76 7.82
N GLY A 179 8.66 21.08 6.52
CA GLY A 179 9.70 20.61 5.59
C GLY A 179 9.58 19.13 5.16
N PHE A 180 8.52 18.43 5.56
CA PHE A 180 8.28 17.04 5.15
C PHE A 180 7.91 16.88 3.66
N LEU A 181 7.37 17.94 3.04
CA LEU A 181 6.94 17.94 1.65
C LEU A 181 8.02 18.55 0.76
N HIS A 182 8.58 17.75 -0.15
CA HIS A 182 9.64 18.21 -1.06
C HIS A 182 9.36 17.88 -2.53
N GLN A 183 9.68 18.82 -3.41
CA GLN A 183 9.51 18.67 -4.86
C GLN A 183 10.63 17.87 -5.53
N LYS A 184 11.68 17.50 -4.79
CA LYS A 184 12.88 16.82 -5.32
C LYS A 184 12.57 15.56 -6.12
N SER A 185 11.43 14.92 -5.89
CA SER A 185 11.01 13.66 -6.53
C SER A 185 10.13 13.82 -7.77
N ILE A 186 9.73 15.04 -8.13
CA ILE A 186 8.94 15.31 -9.35
C ILE A 186 9.83 15.14 -10.58
N ALA A 187 9.29 14.52 -11.64
CA ALA A 187 9.91 14.39 -12.97
C ALA A 187 11.34 13.80 -13.04
N LYS A 188 11.81 13.05 -12.01
CA LYS A 188 13.14 12.41 -12.04
C LYS A 188 13.38 11.53 -13.27
N TRP A 189 12.30 10.93 -13.80
CA TRP A 189 12.34 10.07 -14.97
C TRP A 189 12.85 10.80 -16.22
N ARG A 190 12.53 12.10 -16.38
CA ARG A 190 12.99 12.92 -17.52
C ARG A 190 14.50 13.09 -17.59
N LYS A 191 15.20 12.93 -16.46
CA LYS A 191 16.67 13.05 -16.39
C LYS A 191 17.40 11.75 -16.75
N ASN A 192 16.68 10.64 -16.94
CA ASN A 192 17.29 9.36 -17.26
C ASN A 192 17.12 9.06 -18.76
N ALA A 193 18.17 9.32 -19.54
CA ALA A 193 18.18 9.08 -20.99
C ALA A 193 17.93 7.60 -21.37
N TRP A 194 18.26 6.67 -20.48
CA TRP A 194 18.06 5.23 -20.71
C TRP A 194 16.63 4.78 -20.42
N TYR A 195 15.85 5.56 -19.67
CA TYR A 195 14.46 5.22 -19.36
C TYR A 195 13.59 5.60 -20.55
N GLY A 196 13.41 4.67 -21.50
CA GLY A 196 12.66 4.90 -22.73
C GLY A 196 11.21 4.40 -22.73
N PHE A 197 10.63 4.14 -21.54
CA PHE A 197 9.27 3.62 -21.41
C PHE A 197 8.22 4.66 -21.85
N GLN A 198 7.16 4.17 -22.50
CA GLN A 198 5.95 4.91 -22.86
C GLN A 198 4.72 4.25 -22.23
N PRO A 199 3.83 5.01 -21.57
CA PRO A 199 2.58 4.45 -21.04
C PRO A 199 1.61 4.08 -22.17
N ALA A 200 0.77 3.08 -21.92
CA ALA A 200 -0.36 2.73 -22.78
C ALA A 200 -1.39 3.87 -22.83
N GLU A 201 -2.17 3.94 -23.92
CA GLU A 201 -3.12 5.03 -24.15
C GLU A 201 -4.18 5.10 -23.04
N GLU A 202 -4.76 3.99 -22.61
CA GLU A 202 -5.70 3.96 -21.48
C GLU A 202 -5.12 4.52 -20.16
N VAL A 203 -3.80 4.40 -19.94
CA VAL A 203 -3.12 4.98 -18.76
C VAL A 203 -3.02 6.49 -18.91
N VAL A 204 -2.69 6.97 -20.11
CA VAL A 204 -2.63 8.40 -20.44
C VAL A 204 -4.01 9.03 -20.26
N GLN A 205 -5.05 8.45 -20.86
CA GLN A 205 -6.43 8.95 -20.78
C GLN A 205 -6.93 9.01 -19.33
N LEU A 206 -6.64 7.98 -18.53
CA LEU A 206 -7.03 7.99 -17.12
C LEU A 206 -6.28 9.10 -16.35
N ALA A 207 -4.99 9.30 -16.61
CA ALA A 207 -4.23 10.37 -15.97
C ALA A 207 -4.75 11.77 -16.39
N GLU A 208 -5.13 11.95 -17.65
CA GLU A 208 -5.78 13.18 -18.13
C GLU A 208 -7.10 13.46 -17.39
N ALA A 209 -7.90 12.42 -17.10
CA ALA A 209 -9.11 12.56 -16.28
C ALA A 209 -8.83 13.02 -14.84
N TYR A 210 -7.60 12.85 -14.34
CA TYR A 210 -7.14 13.40 -13.06
C TYR A 210 -6.38 14.73 -13.22
N GLY A 211 -6.44 15.36 -14.40
CA GLY A 211 -5.88 16.69 -14.66
C GLY A 211 -4.39 16.74 -14.96
N TYR A 212 -3.75 15.61 -15.27
CA TYR A 212 -2.39 15.63 -15.85
C TYR A 212 -2.46 15.99 -17.33
N GLN A 213 -1.47 16.73 -17.83
CA GLN A 213 -1.40 17.03 -19.27
C GLN A 213 -0.65 15.92 -20.01
N ARG A 214 -1.05 15.62 -21.25
CA ARG A 214 -0.37 14.61 -22.08
C ARG A 214 1.15 14.81 -22.18
N THR A 215 1.59 16.07 -22.29
CA THR A 215 3.01 16.46 -22.34
C THR A 215 3.78 16.12 -21.06
N GLU A 216 3.09 15.90 -19.94
CA GLU A 216 3.64 15.45 -18.66
C GLU A 216 3.72 13.93 -18.53
N LEU A 217 3.13 13.21 -19.49
CA LEU A 217 2.96 11.74 -19.47
C LEU A 217 3.79 11.05 -20.56
N VAL A 218 4.15 11.78 -21.62
CA VAL A 218 4.93 11.28 -22.74
C VAL A 218 6.43 11.46 -22.48
N ASN A 219 7.21 10.44 -22.82
CA ASN A 219 8.66 10.44 -22.72
C ASN A 219 9.31 10.39 -24.11
N GLN A 220 10.63 10.41 -24.20
CA GLN A 220 11.32 10.03 -25.44
C GLN A 220 11.55 8.52 -25.43
N ALA A 221 11.08 7.83 -26.48
CA ALA A 221 11.34 6.41 -26.64
C ALA A 221 12.84 6.18 -26.87
N HIS A 222 13.39 5.14 -26.23
CA HIS A 222 14.79 4.75 -26.41
C HIS A 222 14.84 3.31 -26.89
N TRP A 223 15.45 3.04 -28.04
CA TRP A 223 15.43 1.71 -28.66
C TRP A 223 16.13 0.63 -27.82
N LEU A 224 17.17 0.99 -27.05
CA LEU A 224 17.83 0.09 -26.09
C LEU A 224 17.05 -0.14 -24.79
N TRP A 225 15.91 0.53 -24.57
CA TRP A 225 15.16 0.43 -23.31
C TRP A 225 14.81 -1.02 -22.93
N PRO A 226 14.26 -1.86 -23.84
CA PRO A 226 13.92 -3.24 -23.48
C PRO A 226 15.14 -4.03 -23.00
N ILE A 227 16.29 -3.87 -23.67
CA ILE A 227 17.55 -4.53 -23.33
C ILE A 227 18.02 -4.07 -21.95
N TYR A 228 18.09 -2.75 -21.73
CA TYR A 228 18.51 -2.17 -20.46
C TYR A 228 17.60 -2.61 -19.30
N ARG A 229 16.28 -2.62 -19.51
CA ARG A 229 15.29 -3.09 -18.54
C ARG A 229 15.51 -4.56 -18.17
N ASP A 230 15.67 -5.43 -19.16
CA ASP A 230 15.78 -6.87 -18.92
C ASP A 230 17.09 -7.25 -18.24
N MET A 231 18.20 -6.62 -18.65
CA MET A 231 19.50 -6.79 -17.99
C MET A 231 19.45 -6.36 -16.52
N THR A 232 18.92 -5.17 -16.23
CA THR A 232 18.85 -4.65 -14.87
C THR A 232 17.89 -5.45 -13.98
N ARG A 233 16.80 -5.99 -14.55
CA ARG A 233 15.89 -6.89 -13.82
C ARG A 233 16.52 -8.24 -13.53
N GLY A 234 17.21 -8.83 -14.51
CA GLY A 234 17.93 -10.09 -14.33
C GLY A 234 18.95 -10.00 -13.19
N ALA A 235 19.80 -8.97 -13.23
CA ALA A 235 20.78 -8.71 -12.18
C ALA A 235 20.12 -8.56 -10.79
N TYR A 236 19.03 -7.79 -10.69
CA TYR A 236 18.31 -7.60 -9.43
C TYR A 236 17.72 -8.90 -8.88
N ARG A 237 17.13 -9.75 -9.73
CA ARG A 237 16.57 -11.05 -9.30
C ARG A 237 17.66 -11.97 -8.75
N SER A 238 18.81 -12.03 -9.40
CA SER A 238 19.96 -12.84 -8.95
C SER A 238 20.46 -12.37 -7.58
N VAL A 239 20.66 -11.06 -7.39
CA VAL A 239 21.10 -10.48 -6.12
C VAL A 239 20.08 -10.73 -5.01
N ARG A 240 18.79 -10.51 -5.29
CA ARG A 240 17.71 -10.72 -4.30
C ARG A 240 17.59 -12.20 -3.91
N SER A 241 17.76 -13.12 -4.85
CA SER A 241 17.76 -14.57 -4.57
C SER A 241 18.91 -14.95 -3.65
N ALA A 242 20.14 -14.51 -3.99
CA ALA A 242 21.32 -14.77 -3.16
C ALA A 242 21.18 -14.18 -1.73
N ALA A 243 20.67 -12.94 -1.62
CA ALA A 243 20.43 -12.30 -0.33
C ALA A 243 19.38 -13.05 0.51
N ARG A 244 18.32 -13.56 -0.11
CA ARG A 244 17.30 -14.39 0.57
C ARG A 244 17.91 -15.69 1.09
N THR A 245 18.69 -16.40 0.27
CA THR A 245 19.38 -17.63 0.69
C THR A 245 20.31 -17.36 1.87
N LEU A 246 21.11 -16.29 1.82
CA LEU A 246 22.00 -15.91 2.93
C LEU A 246 21.24 -15.51 4.21
N SER A 247 20.14 -14.77 4.09
CA SER A 247 19.29 -14.40 5.24
C SER A 247 18.57 -15.62 5.84
N GLY A 248 18.13 -16.57 5.00
CA GLY A 248 17.57 -17.84 5.42
C GLY A 248 18.57 -18.68 6.20
N ILE A 249 19.82 -18.78 5.71
CA ILE A 249 20.92 -19.46 6.40
C ILE A 249 21.25 -18.79 7.75
N ARG A 250 21.24 -17.45 7.80
CA ARG A 250 21.50 -16.69 9.04
C ARG A 250 20.40 -16.87 10.09
N ASN A 251 19.14 -16.88 9.67
CA ASN A 251 18.01 -17.15 10.56
C ASN A 251 17.98 -18.62 11.02
N HIS A 252 18.46 -19.56 10.19
CA HIS A 252 18.56 -20.97 10.57
C HIS A 252 19.67 -21.24 11.60
N ARG A 253 20.80 -20.50 11.54
CA ARG A 253 21.86 -20.55 12.57
C ARG A 253 21.45 -19.90 13.89
N LEU A 254 20.76 -18.76 13.86
CA LEU A 254 20.27 -18.12 15.09
C LEU A 254 19.09 -18.87 15.73
N GLY A 255 18.36 -19.66 14.94
CA GLY A 255 17.31 -20.58 15.44
C GLY A 255 17.86 -21.85 16.08
N SER A 256 19.01 -22.39 15.62
CA SER A 256 19.64 -23.56 16.26
C SER A 256 20.27 -23.23 17.61
N ASP A 257 20.78 -22.00 17.77
CA ASP A 257 21.47 -21.60 19.01
C ASP A 257 20.50 -21.24 20.16
N ARG A 258 19.22 -20.97 19.86
CA ARG A 258 18.19 -20.73 20.90
C ARG A 258 17.52 -22.00 21.44
N VAL A 259 17.62 -23.13 20.73
CA VAL A 259 17.02 -24.41 21.20
C VAL A 259 17.99 -25.17 22.13
N ALA A 260 19.28 -24.81 22.16
CA ALA A 260 20.27 -25.46 23.02
C ALA A 260 20.39 -24.86 24.43
N ALA A 261 19.69 -23.76 24.76
CA ALA A 261 19.89 -23.05 26.03
C ALA A 261 18.80 -23.27 27.09
N ASP A 262 17.64 -23.85 26.75
CA ASP A 262 16.55 -24.07 27.70
C ASP A 262 16.23 -25.56 27.85
N SER A 263 17.06 -26.26 28.61
CA SER A 263 16.69 -27.52 29.28
C SER A 263 17.03 -27.43 30.77
N PRO A 264 16.08 -27.04 31.63
CA PRO A 264 16.24 -27.22 33.06
C PRO A 264 15.90 -28.67 33.42
N ALA A 265 16.90 -29.40 33.88
CA ALA A 265 16.76 -30.67 34.58
C ALA A 265 15.90 -30.45 35.85
N CYS A 266 14.71 -31.01 35.87
CA CYS A 266 13.86 -31.08 37.06
C CYS A 266 14.08 -32.44 37.73
N SER A 267 15.00 -32.47 38.69
CA SER A 267 15.17 -33.55 39.66
C SER A 267 14.09 -33.43 40.74
N GLN A 268 13.25 -34.46 40.87
CA GLN A 268 12.45 -34.69 42.09
C GLN A 268 13.35 -35.25 43.19
N PRO A 269 13.04 -34.97 44.47
CA PRO A 269 12.63 -36.10 45.30
C PRO A 269 11.50 -35.79 46.31
N VAL A 270 10.70 -36.85 46.51
CA VAL A 270 9.93 -37.34 47.69
C VAL A 270 9.29 -36.34 48.63
#